data_AF-A0A7S2EIT6-F1
#
_entry.id   AF-A0A7S2EIT6-F1
#
_cell.length_a   1.000
_cell.length_b   1.000
_cell.length_c   1.000
_cell.angle_alpha   90.00
_cell.angle_beta   90.00
_cell.angle_gamma   90.00
#
_symmetry.space_group_name_H-M   'P 1'
#
loop_
_entity.id
_entity.type
_entity.pdbx_description
1 polymer ?
#
loop_
_entity_poly.entity_id
_entity_poly.type
_entity_poly.pdbx_seq_one_letter_code
_entity_poly.pdbx_strand_id
1 'polypeptide(L)'
;MCNYHCHEDIVDRDIKASPTGPLNENRENDAVALNRLALFCRHVEHDLPRALEYHMNALVALRSQAISASNVEIAVTLTDIGNVYTLLNDTRSARAAFEEARQFIDFIDEFYH
;
A
#
# COMPACT_ATOMS: atom_id res chain seq x y z
N MET A 1 -30.02 -9.74 17.24
CA MET A 1 -29.23 -8.77 18.02
C MET A 1 -27.76 -9.05 17.74
N CYS A 2 -27.01 -8.00 17.44
CA CYS A 2 -25.77 -7.98 16.68
C CYS A 2 -24.61 -8.79 17.29
N ASN A 3 -23.92 -9.58 16.46
CA ASN A 3 -22.65 -10.26 16.79
C ASN A 3 -21.56 -9.85 15.77
N TYR A 4 -21.34 -8.54 15.63
CA TYR A 4 -20.27 -7.98 14.79
C TYR A 4 -19.06 -7.49 15.63
N HIS A 5 -19.01 -7.77 16.93
CA HIS A 5 -17.98 -7.26 17.84
C HIS A 5 -16.77 -8.20 18.05
N CYS A 6 -16.67 -9.31 17.31
CA CYS A 6 -15.57 -10.28 17.50
C CYS A 6 -14.55 -10.33 16.36
N HIS A 7 -14.72 -9.56 15.28
CA HIS A 7 -13.78 -9.58 14.14
C HIS A 7 -12.61 -8.61 14.29
N GLU A 8 -12.75 -7.52 15.05
CA GLU A 8 -11.65 -6.55 15.26
C GLU A 8 -10.56 -7.09 16.21
N ASP A 9 -10.92 -7.91 17.21
CA ASP A 9 -9.98 -8.42 18.22
C ASP A 9 -9.10 -9.59 17.75
N ILE A 10 -9.45 -10.25 16.64
CA ILE A 10 -8.69 -11.40 16.11
C ILE A 10 -7.53 -10.90 15.25
N VAL A 11 -7.75 -9.84 14.48
CA VAL A 11 -6.77 -9.28 13.55
C VAL A 11 -5.55 -8.73 14.30
N ASP A 12 -5.77 -7.97 15.38
CA ASP A 12 -4.69 -7.46 16.25
C ASP A 12 -3.89 -8.57 16.94
N ARG A 13 -4.51 -9.74 17.13
CA ARG A 13 -3.87 -10.91 17.73
C ARG A 13 -3.06 -11.72 16.72
N ASP A 14 -3.54 -11.83 15.48
CA ASP A 14 -2.87 -12.58 14.41
C ASP A 14 -1.69 -11.81 13.79
N ILE A 15 -1.72 -10.47 13.80
CA ILE A 15 -0.54 -9.65 13.46
C ILE A 15 0.62 -9.93 14.43
N LYS A 16 0.33 -10.28 15.70
CA LYS A 16 1.34 -10.70 16.69
C LYS A 16 1.80 -12.16 16.54
N ALA A 17 1.07 -13.01 15.81
CA ALA A 17 1.30 -14.45 15.77
C ALA A 17 1.99 -14.97 14.49
N SER A 18 2.21 -14.12 13.48
CA SER A 18 2.88 -14.53 12.24
C SER A 18 4.40 -14.70 12.45
N PRO A 19 5.03 -15.83 12.05
CA PRO A 19 6.39 -16.19 12.43
C PRO A 19 7.47 -15.54 11.55
N THR A 20 7.37 -14.23 11.30
CA THR A 20 8.39 -13.49 10.52
C THR A 20 8.95 -12.31 11.29
N GLY A 21 9.79 -12.61 12.29
CA GLY A 21 10.74 -11.67 12.91
C GLY A 21 10.12 -10.51 13.69
N PRO A 22 10.85 -9.91 14.65
CA PRO A 22 10.31 -8.81 15.42
C PRO A 22 9.99 -7.66 14.46
N LEU A 23 8.71 -7.29 14.39
CA LEU A 23 8.28 -6.05 13.77
C LEU A 23 8.75 -4.89 14.68
N ASN A 24 10.08 -4.68 14.71
CA ASN A 24 10.79 -3.51 15.22
C ASN A 24 9.95 -2.22 15.05
N GLU A 25 9.70 -1.58 16.18
CA GLU A 25 8.92 -0.37 16.44
C GLU A 25 9.52 0.92 15.81
N ASN A 26 10.34 0.80 14.76
CA ASN A 26 10.93 1.93 14.03
C ASN A 26 10.25 2.15 12.65
N ARG A 27 8.99 1.72 12.52
CA ARG A 27 8.29 1.45 11.24
C ARG A 27 7.35 2.53 10.73
N GLU A 28 7.20 3.66 11.41
CA GLU A 28 6.26 4.70 10.97
C GLU A 28 6.57 5.26 9.56
N ASN A 29 7.80 5.09 9.05
CA ASN A 29 8.23 5.58 7.74
C ASN A 29 8.80 4.51 6.78
N ASP A 30 8.65 3.21 7.07
CA ASP A 30 9.13 2.17 6.14
C ASP A 30 8.07 1.87 5.08
N ALA A 31 8.27 2.42 3.88
CA ALA A 31 7.38 2.24 2.74
C ALA A 31 7.13 0.76 2.39
N VAL A 32 8.15 -0.10 2.55
CA VAL A 32 8.02 -1.54 2.26
C VAL A 32 7.10 -2.20 3.27
N ALA A 33 7.22 -1.84 4.54
CA ALA A 33 6.34 -2.36 5.60
C ALA A 33 4.89 -1.92 5.38
N LEU A 34 4.67 -0.64 5.07
CA LEU A 34 3.35 -0.08 4.78
C LEU A 34 2.71 -0.75 3.55
N ASN A 35 3.47 -0.99 2.49
CA ASN A 35 2.95 -1.67 1.31
C ASN A 35 2.53 -3.12 1.61
N ARG A 36 3.27 -3.83 2.46
CA ARG A 36 2.90 -5.19 2.90
C ARG A 36 1.62 -5.20 3.74
N LEU A 37 1.46 -4.24 4.64
CA LEU A 37 0.24 -4.08 5.42
C LEU A 37 -0.96 -3.79 4.51
N ALA A 38 -0.79 -2.92 3.52
CA ALA A 38 -1.82 -2.62 2.55
C ALA A 38 -2.27 -3.86 1.76
N LEU A 39 -1.31 -4.67 1.29
CA LEU A 39 -1.59 -5.94 0.61
C LEU A 39 -2.32 -6.94 1.53
N PHE A 40 -1.95 -6.99 2.81
CA PHE A 40 -2.62 -7.82 3.80
C PHE A 40 -4.08 -7.37 4.00
N CYS A 41 -4.32 -6.07 4.21
CA CYS A 41 -5.68 -5.54 4.33
C CYS A 41 -6.53 -5.82 3.08
N ARG A 42 -5.94 -5.68 1.88
CA ARG A 42 -6.64 -5.95 0.60
C ARG A 42 -7.05 -7.42 0.44
N HIS A 43 -6.10 -8.33 0.67
CA HIS A 43 -6.26 -9.74 0.31
C HIS A 43 -6.74 -10.65 1.44
N VAL A 44 -6.48 -10.28 2.70
CA VAL A 44 -6.81 -11.09 3.88
C VAL A 44 -8.01 -10.50 4.61
N GLU A 45 -7.97 -9.21 4.95
CA GLU A 45 -9.07 -8.54 5.68
C GLU A 45 -10.22 -8.13 4.75
N HIS A 46 -9.96 -8.02 3.44
CA HIS A 46 -10.84 -7.40 2.46
C HIS A 46 -11.27 -5.97 2.83
N ASP A 47 -10.46 -5.28 3.63
CA ASP A 47 -10.64 -3.88 4.02
C ASP A 47 -9.93 -2.96 3.03
N LEU A 48 -10.67 -2.59 1.98
CA LEU A 48 -10.17 -1.72 0.91
C LEU A 48 -9.87 -0.28 1.38
N PRO A 49 -10.69 0.37 2.23
CA PRO A 49 -10.34 1.68 2.80
C PRO A 49 -9.02 1.67 3.57
N ARG A 50 -8.80 0.66 4.43
CA ARG A 50 -7.57 0.56 5.21
C ARG A 50 -6.37 0.21 4.35
N ALA A 51 -6.54 -0.66 3.35
CA ALA A 51 -5.51 -0.93 2.36
C ALA A 51 -5.08 0.34 1.61
N LEU A 52 -6.05 1.18 1.25
CA LEU A 52 -5.77 2.46 0.58
C LEU A 52 -4.98 3.41 1.47
N GLU A 53 -5.34 3.53 2.75
CA GLU A 53 -4.61 4.36 3.71
C GLU A 53 -3.14 3.93 3.83
N TYR A 54 -2.89 2.62 3.98
CA TYR A 54 -1.52 2.11 4.07
C TYR A 54 -0.73 2.31 2.78
N HIS A 55 -1.33 2.12 1.60
CA HIS A 55 -0.66 2.41 0.34
C HIS A 55 -0.36 3.91 0.18
N MET A 56 -1.26 4.80 0.62
CA MET A 56 -1.02 6.26 0.59
C MET A 56 0.12 6.67 1.53
N ASN A 57 0.16 6.11 2.74
CA ASN A 57 1.25 6.36 3.67
C ASN A 57 2.58 5.83 3.10
N ALA A 58 2.58 4.66 2.45
CA ALA A 58 3.76 4.13 1.76
C ALA A 58 4.24 5.09 0.65
N LEU A 59 3.32 5.62 -0.15
CA LEU A 59 3.62 6.58 -1.20
C LEU A 59 4.23 7.88 -0.66
N VAL A 60 3.70 8.41 0.45
CA VAL A 60 4.28 9.58 1.13
C VAL A 60 5.69 9.28 1.61
N ALA A 61 5.91 8.13 2.26
CA ALA A 61 7.22 7.72 2.73
C ALA A 61 8.25 7.60 1.58
N LEU A 62 7.86 7.01 0.44
CA LEU A 62 8.73 6.91 -0.75
C LEU A 62 9.07 8.29 -1.31
N ARG A 63 8.10 9.20 -1.41
CA ARG A 63 8.32 10.56 -1.91
C ARG A 63 9.21 11.39 -0.98
N SER A 64 9.06 11.21 0.34
CA SER A 64 9.95 11.84 1.32
C SER A 64 11.38 11.30 1.24
N GLN A 65 11.56 10.08 0.73
CA GLN A 65 12.85 9.44 0.51
C GLN A 65 13.32 9.57 -0.95
N ALA A 66 12.83 10.54 -1.72
CA ALA A 66 13.07 10.69 -3.17
C ALA A 66 14.54 10.67 -3.65
N ILE A 67 15.51 10.88 -2.76
CA ILE A 67 16.94 10.76 -3.07
C ILE A 67 17.39 9.28 -3.15
N SER A 68 16.71 8.38 -2.44
CA SER A 68 17.01 6.94 -2.38
C SER A 68 15.88 6.03 -2.88
N ALA A 69 14.64 6.52 -2.95
CA ALA A 69 13.50 5.74 -3.41
C ALA A 69 13.61 5.49 -4.92
N SER A 70 13.43 4.24 -5.33
CA SER A 70 13.41 3.92 -6.75
C SER A 70 12.09 4.42 -7.36
N ASN A 71 12.15 5.10 -8.50
CA ASN A 71 10.96 5.44 -9.29
C ASN A 71 10.09 4.19 -9.57
N VAL A 72 10.71 3.01 -9.60
CA VAL A 72 10.02 1.72 -9.73
C VAL A 72 9.11 1.46 -8.53
N GLU A 73 9.58 1.70 -7.31
CA GLU A 73 8.79 1.47 -6.09
C GLU A 73 7.59 2.42 -6.00
N ILE A 74 7.78 3.68 -6.43
CA ILE A 74 6.69 4.66 -6.53
C ILE A 74 5.65 4.21 -7.56
N ALA A 75 6.09 3.79 -8.75
CA ALA A 75 5.20 3.30 -9.80
C ALA A 75 4.39 2.04 -9.39
N VAL A 76 5.05 1.10 -8.71
CA VAL A 76 4.40 -0.12 -8.19
C VAL A 76 3.34 0.25 -7.14
N THR A 77 3.69 1.13 -6.19
CA THR A 77 2.76 1.56 -5.13
C THR A 77 1.54 2.28 -5.73
N LEU A 78 1.73 3.17 -6.71
CA LEU A 78 0.65 3.84 -7.43
C LEU A 78 -0.25 2.87 -8.22
N THR A 79 0.35 1.82 -8.81
CA THR A 79 -0.41 0.78 -9.50
C THR A 79 -1.30 0.00 -8.53
N ASP A 80 -0.78 -0.33 -7.35
CA ASP A 80 -1.56 -1.01 -6.32
C ASP A 80 -2.71 -0.13 -5.77
N ILE A 81 -2.47 1.17 -5.61
CA ILE A 81 -3.51 2.16 -5.31
C ILE A 81 -4.60 2.16 -6.39
N GLY A 82 -4.21 2.18 -7.67
CA GLY A 82 -5.16 2.12 -8.79
C GLY A 82 -6.00 0.85 -8.79
N ASN A 83 -5.40 -0.28 -8.41
CA ASN A 83 -6.11 -1.56 -8.25
C ASN A 83 -7.12 -1.49 -7.11
N VAL A 84 -6.75 -0.92 -5.95
CA VAL A 84 -7.69 -0.74 -4.82
C VAL A 84 -8.85 0.17 -5.20
N TYR A 85 -8.61 1.29 -5.89
CA TYR A 85 -9.69 2.16 -6.37
C TYR A 85 -10.60 1.46 -7.39
N THR A 86 -10.04 0.59 -8.22
CA THR A 86 -10.83 -0.23 -9.17
C THR A 86 -11.77 -1.16 -8.40
N LEU A 87 -11.30 -1.80 -7.33
CA LEU A 87 -12.13 -2.64 -6.45
C LEU A 87 -13.21 -1.83 -5.71
N LEU A 88 -12.93 -0.55 -5.41
CA LEU A 88 -13.90 0.40 -4.84
C LEU A 88 -14.86 1.00 -5.87
N ASN A 89 -14.80 0.59 -7.15
CA ASN A 89 -15.52 1.19 -8.27
C ASN A 89 -15.25 2.70 -8.49
N ASP A 90 -14.20 3.27 -7.90
CA ASP A 90 -13.76 4.65 -8.16
C ASP A 90 -12.81 4.67 -9.37
N THR A 91 -13.43 4.57 -10.54
CA THR A 91 -12.72 4.56 -11.83
C THR A 91 -11.96 5.85 -12.12
N ARG A 92 -12.37 6.99 -11.51
CA ARG A 92 -11.71 8.29 -11.71
C ARG A 92 -10.39 8.33 -10.95
N SER A 93 -10.42 7.95 -9.68
CA SER A 93 -9.21 7.91 -8.84
C SER A 93 -8.27 6.79 -9.30
N ALA A 94 -8.80 5.65 -9.72
CA ALA A 94 -8.00 4.57 -10.31
C ALA A 94 -7.21 5.04 -11.54
N ARG A 95 -7.88 5.71 -12.48
CA ARG A 95 -7.24 6.27 -13.67
C ARG A 95 -6.12 7.25 -13.32
N ALA A 96 -6.39 8.17 -12.40
CA ALA A 96 -5.39 9.15 -11.97
C ALA A 96 -4.14 8.46 -11.38
N ALA A 97 -4.32 7.44 -10.55
CA ALA A 97 -3.22 6.68 -9.98
C ALA A 97 -2.40 5.93 -11.05
N PHE A 98 -3.06 5.31 -12.03
CA PHE A 98 -2.36 4.63 -13.14
C PHE A 98 -1.63 5.61 -14.07
N GLU A 99 -2.23 6.77 -14.35
CA GLU A 99 -1.59 7.81 -15.17
C GLU A 99 -0.34 8.37 -14.49
N GLU A 100 -0.39 8.57 -13.17
CA GLU A 100 0.77 8.98 -12.39
C GLU A 100 1.84 7.88 -12.36
N ALA A 101 1.47 6.62 -12.13
CA ALA A 101 2.39 5.49 -12.19
C ALA A 101 3.14 5.42 -13.54
N ARG A 102 2.42 5.66 -14.64
CA ARG A 102 2.98 5.66 -15.98
C ARG A 102 4.04 6.74 -16.18
N GLN A 103 3.85 7.94 -15.61
CA GLN A 103 4.87 9.00 -15.70
C GLN A 103 6.19 8.58 -15.06
N PHE A 104 6.14 7.85 -13.94
CA PHE A 104 7.33 7.31 -13.30
C PHE A 104 7.99 6.20 -14.12
N ILE A 105 7.21 5.35 -14.80
CA ILE A 105 7.72 4.29 -15.68
C ILE A 105 8.36 4.90 -16.94
N ASP A 106 7.67 5.84 -17.60
CA ASP A 106 8.16 6.52 -18.79
C ASP A 106 9.49 7.25 -18.48
N PHE A 107 9.59 7.87 -17.30
CA PHE A 107 10.82 8.49 -16.83
C PHE A 107 11.95 7.47 -16.61
N ILE A 108 11.66 6.22 -16.22
CA ILE A 108 12.70 5.19 -16.09
C ILE A 108 13.21 4.80 -17.48
N ASP A 109 12.32 4.55 -18.44
CA ASP A 109 12.68 4.09 -19.78
C ASP A 109 13.57 5.09 -20.52
N GLU A 110 13.43 6.39 -20.25
CA GLU A 110 14.25 7.44 -20.86
C GLU A 110 15.72 7.44 -20.39
N PHE A 111 16.04 6.81 -19.26
CA PHE A 111 17.41 6.73 -18.71
C PHE A 111 18.12 5.39 -18.96
N TYR A 112 17.40 4.37 -19.43
CA TYR A 112 17.96 3.05 -19.74
C TYR A 112 18.23 2.83 -21.24
N HIS A 113 18.16 3.90 -22.06
CA HIS A 113 18.41 3.87 -23.51
C HIS A 113 19.64 4.69 -23.91
#